data_AF-A0AB33WIE6-F1
#
_entry.id   AF-A0AB33WIE6-F1
#
_cell.length_a   1.000
_cell.length_b   1.000
_cell.length_c   1.000
_cell.angle_alpha   90.00
_cell.angle_beta   90.00
_cell.angle_gamma   90.00
#
_symmetry.space_group_name_H-M   'P 1'
#
loop_
_entity.id
_entity.type
_entity.pdbx_description
1 polymer ?
#
loop_
_entity_poly.entity_id
_entity_poly.type
_entity_poly.pdbx_seq_one_letter_code
_entity_poly.pdbx_strand_id
1 'polypeptide(L)'
;MSQQPPGKRAGRVLLVLAWGAGLFLATRFFGEWEQRQENPNAVVTSQQHEGYIEVKLVGNGQGHFVASGQINGQPVSFMLDTGATDVSIPSGLAERLGLEKGAPVILSTANGRSEGYRTRLDRLQLGDIVLRDVRALVAPGLDGDQVLLGMSALKKLEFTQRGGTLLLRQTTN
;
A
#
# COMPACT_ATOMS: atom_id res chain seq x y z
N MET A 1 16.77 41.01 -47.68
CA MET A 1 17.33 40.32 -46.50
C MET A 1 16.59 40.81 -45.26
N SER A 2 15.55 40.12 -44.83
CA SER A 2 14.73 40.49 -43.67
C SER A 2 15.40 40.01 -42.38
N GLN A 3 15.99 40.94 -41.61
CA GLN A 3 16.61 40.63 -40.32
C GLN A 3 15.53 40.37 -39.26
N GLN A 4 15.61 39.22 -38.60
CA GLN A 4 14.74 38.88 -37.46
C GLN A 4 15.05 39.84 -36.29
N PRO A 5 14.03 40.45 -35.63
CA PRO A 5 14.25 41.34 -34.50
C PRO A 5 15.05 40.64 -33.37
N PRO A 6 16.03 41.33 -32.75
CA PRO A 6 16.79 40.78 -31.64
C PRO A 6 15.82 40.38 -30.50
N GLY A 7 15.98 39.16 -29.96
CA GLY A 7 15.17 38.67 -28.84
C GLY A 7 14.11 37.61 -29.17
N LYS A 8 13.72 37.39 -30.43
CA LYS A 8 12.74 36.34 -30.79
C LYS A 8 13.22 34.92 -30.48
N ARG A 9 14.52 34.65 -30.65
CA ARG A 9 15.12 33.35 -30.33
C ARG A 9 15.22 33.14 -28.81
N ALA A 10 15.65 34.17 -28.07
CA ALA A 10 15.72 34.13 -26.62
C ALA A 10 14.33 33.93 -25.98
N GLY A 11 13.31 34.65 -26.46
CA GLY A 11 11.92 34.46 -26.01
C GLY A 11 11.37 33.07 -26.31
N ARG A 12 11.70 32.50 -27.48
CA ARG A 12 11.28 31.13 -27.84
C ARG A 12 11.99 30.06 -26.99
N VAL A 13 13.27 30.25 -26.69
CA VAL A 13 14.03 29.39 -25.77
C VAL A 13 13.46 29.47 -24.36
N LEU A 14 13.20 30.68 -23.86
CA LEU A 14 12.62 30.89 -22.53
C LEU A 14 11.21 30.29 -22.41
N LEU A 15 10.40 30.38 -23.48
CA LEU A 15 9.08 29.75 -23.54
C LEU A 15 9.17 28.22 -23.53
N VAL A 16 10.11 27.62 -24.26
CA VAL A 16 10.33 26.16 -24.21
C VAL A 16 10.81 25.72 -22.83
N LEU A 17 11.73 26.46 -22.20
CA LEU A 17 12.17 26.20 -20.83
C LEU A 17 11.03 26.33 -19.82
N ALA A 18 10.16 27.33 -19.98
CA ALA A 18 8.99 27.52 -19.13
C ALA A 18 7.99 26.36 -19.26
N TRP A 19 7.71 25.91 -20.48
CA TRP A 19 6.87 24.72 -20.71
C TRP A 19 7.51 23.44 -20.17
N GLY A 20 8.81 23.25 -20.36
CA GLY A 20 9.55 22.12 -19.82
C GLY A 20 9.50 22.09 -18.28
N ALA A 21 9.75 23.22 -17.63
CA ALA A 21 9.63 23.36 -16.19
C ALA A 21 8.18 23.16 -15.71
N GLY A 22 7.20 23.70 -16.43
CA GLY A 22 5.78 23.52 -16.14
C GLY A 22 5.34 22.06 -16.21
N LEU A 23 5.73 21.33 -17.25
CA LEU A 23 5.45 19.90 -17.39
C LEU A 23 6.15 19.08 -16.31
N PHE A 24 7.41 19.41 -15.98
CA PHE A 24 8.12 18.76 -14.88
C PHE A 24 7.39 18.95 -13.55
N LEU A 25 6.99 20.19 -13.21
CA LEU A 25 6.22 20.45 -11.99
C LEU A 25 4.86 19.77 -12.01
N ALA A 26 4.15 19.77 -13.14
CA ALA A 26 2.87 19.11 -13.29
C ALA A 26 2.99 17.59 -13.06
N THR A 27 3.97 16.92 -13.65
CA THR A 27 4.19 15.48 -13.44
C THR A 27 4.48 15.15 -11.98
N ARG A 28 5.26 15.98 -11.27
CA ARG A 28 5.50 15.82 -9.83
C ARG A 28 4.23 16.02 -9.01
N PHE A 29 3.47 17.07 -9.31
CA PHE A 29 2.22 17.37 -8.62
C PHE A 29 1.15 16.29 -8.83
N PHE A 30 0.93 15.87 -10.08
CA PHE A 30 -0.03 14.83 -10.42
C PHE A 30 0.36 13.47 -9.82
N GLY A 31 1.65 13.12 -9.80
CA GLY A 31 2.10 11.88 -9.17
C GLY A 31 1.82 11.84 -7.66
N GLU A 32 2.06 12.93 -6.94
CA GLU A 32 1.71 13.00 -5.51
C GLU A 32 0.20 12.97 -5.27
N TRP A 33 -0.57 13.58 -6.16
CA TRP A 33 -2.03 13.59 -6.09
C TRP A 33 -2.64 12.21 -6.32
N GLU A 34 -2.15 11.48 -7.32
CA GLU A 34 -2.56 10.10 -7.62
C GLU A 34 -2.23 9.15 -6.46
N GLN A 35 -1.02 9.26 -5.88
CA GLN A 35 -0.63 8.45 -4.74
C GLN A 35 -1.53 8.66 -3.51
N ARG A 36 -2.00 9.90 -3.26
CA ARG A 36 -2.97 10.21 -2.19
C ARG A 36 -4.36 9.67 -2.50
N GLN A 37 -4.74 9.61 -3.77
CA GLN A 37 -5.99 8.97 -4.18
C GLN A 37 -5.96 7.46 -4.01
N GLU A 38 -4.81 6.81 -4.21
CA GLU A 38 -4.66 5.37 -4.03
C GLU A 38 -4.62 4.96 -2.56
N ASN A 39 -3.85 5.68 -1.73
CA ASN A 39 -3.71 5.43 -0.30
C ASN A 39 -4.03 6.71 0.51
N PRO A 40 -5.32 6.93 0.85
CA PRO A 40 -5.72 8.04 1.72
C PRO A 40 -5.25 7.85 3.17
N ASN A 41 -4.76 6.65 3.53
CA ASN A 41 -4.27 6.30 4.87
C ASN A 41 -2.73 6.13 4.87
N ALA A 42 -2.03 6.99 4.14
CA ALA A 42 -0.57 7.02 4.12
C ALA A 42 0.04 7.29 5.50
N VAL A 43 -0.67 8.05 6.34
CA VAL A 43 -0.39 8.23 7.77
C VAL A 43 -1.56 7.65 8.54
N VAL A 44 -1.32 6.54 9.24
CA VAL A 44 -2.34 5.84 10.03
C VAL A 44 -2.33 6.39 11.44
N THR A 45 -3.41 7.05 11.85
CA THR A 45 -3.61 7.53 13.22
C THR A 45 -4.35 6.49 14.04
N SER A 46 -3.85 6.24 15.25
CA SER A 46 -4.46 5.32 16.20
C SER A 46 -5.04 6.09 17.38
N GLN A 47 -6.12 5.57 17.96
CA GLN A 47 -6.69 6.04 19.20
C GLN A 47 -6.57 4.94 20.24
N GLN A 48 -5.96 5.25 21.38
CA GLN A 48 -5.93 4.33 22.51
C GLN A 48 -7.13 4.59 23.41
N HIS A 49 -7.88 3.54 23.69
CA HIS A 49 -9.01 3.54 24.60
C HIS A 49 -8.70 2.59 25.76
N GLU A 50 -9.51 2.63 26.81
CA GLU A 50 -9.38 1.67 27.90
C GLU A 50 -9.73 0.26 27.39
N GLY A 51 -8.74 -0.63 27.33
CA GLY A 51 -8.90 -2.02 26.92
C GLY A 51 -8.82 -2.30 25.41
N TYR A 52 -8.64 -1.29 24.54
CA TYR A 52 -8.39 -1.52 23.11
C TYR A 52 -7.69 -0.36 22.39
N ILE A 53 -7.02 -0.69 21.28
CA ILE A 53 -6.47 0.26 20.31
C ILE A 53 -7.39 0.28 19.09
N GLU A 54 -7.76 1.46 18.60
CA GLU A 54 -8.57 1.65 17.40
C GLU A 54 -7.78 2.35 16.29
N VAL A 55 -7.91 1.85 15.07
CA VAL A 55 -7.43 2.48 13.84
C VAL A 55 -8.62 2.72 12.92
N LYS A 56 -8.74 3.95 12.42
CA LYS A 56 -9.74 4.34 11.43
C LYS A 56 -9.10 4.48 10.05
N LEU A 57 -9.62 3.73 9.09
CA LEU A 57 -9.22 3.80 7.68
C LEU A 57 -10.35 4.38 6.83
N VAL A 58 -10.00 5.18 5.85
CA VAL A 58 -10.90 5.73 4.84
C VAL A 58 -10.71 4.96 3.54
N GLY A 59 -11.81 4.63 2.86
CA GLY A 59 -11.76 4.01 1.53
C GLY A 59 -11.17 4.96 0.51
N ASN A 60 -10.38 4.43 -0.42
CA ASN A 60 -9.83 5.16 -1.54
C ASN A 60 -10.92 5.43 -2.61
N GLY A 61 -10.55 6.09 -3.72
CA GLY A 61 -11.51 6.40 -4.80
C GLY A 61 -12.18 5.18 -5.43
N GLN A 62 -11.60 3.99 -5.27
CA GLN A 62 -12.12 2.71 -5.77
C GLN A 62 -12.91 1.93 -4.71
N GLY A 63 -13.01 2.46 -3.48
CA GLY A 63 -13.68 1.82 -2.35
C GLY A 63 -12.81 0.79 -1.60
N HIS A 64 -11.53 0.65 -1.94
CA HIS A 64 -10.59 -0.21 -1.23
C HIS A 64 -10.01 0.50 0.00
N PHE A 65 -9.75 -0.25 1.07
CA PHE A 65 -9.01 0.26 2.23
C PHE A 65 -7.54 -0.08 2.06
N VAL A 66 -6.77 0.92 1.63
CA VAL A 66 -5.31 0.85 1.52
C VAL A 66 -4.70 1.65 2.65
N ALA A 67 -3.69 1.11 3.32
CA ALA A 67 -3.04 1.78 4.44
C ALA A 67 -1.56 1.46 4.55
N SER A 68 -0.77 2.45 4.92
CA SER A 68 0.66 2.26 5.21
C SER A 68 0.83 1.53 6.55
N GLY A 69 1.76 0.59 6.61
CA GLY A 69 2.10 -0.11 7.84
C GLY A 69 3.48 -0.75 7.76
N GLN A 70 3.73 -1.75 8.60
CA GLN A 70 5.03 -2.41 8.66
C GLN A 70 4.90 -3.92 8.79
N ILE A 71 5.84 -4.64 8.17
CA ILE A 71 6.10 -6.06 8.41
C ILE A 71 7.53 -6.17 8.91
N ASN A 72 7.72 -6.81 10.07
CA ASN A 72 9.03 -7.00 10.70
C ASN A 72 9.86 -5.70 10.80
N GLY A 73 9.18 -4.56 11.03
CA GLY A 73 9.79 -3.23 11.13
C GLY A 73 10.11 -2.54 9.79
N GLN A 74 9.83 -3.17 8.65
CA GLN A 74 10.02 -2.59 7.33
C GLN A 74 8.69 -2.05 6.78
N PRO A 75 8.70 -0.87 6.11
CA PRO A 75 7.48 -0.25 5.62
C PRO A 75 6.87 -1.02 4.45
N VAL A 76 5.55 -1.18 4.48
CA VAL A 76 4.75 -1.80 3.41
C VAL A 76 3.42 -1.08 3.24
N SER A 77 2.76 -1.29 2.10
CA SER A 77 1.37 -0.86 1.89
C SER A 77 0.45 -2.06 1.99
N PHE A 78 -0.51 -2.01 2.90
CA PHE A 78 -1.57 -3.01 3.03
C PHE A 78 -2.79 -2.60 2.22
N MET A 79 -3.42 -3.55 1.54
CA MET A 79 -4.80 -3.45 1.09
C MET A 79 -5.62 -4.49 1.83
N LEU A 80 -6.72 -4.10 2.47
CA LEU A 80 -7.60 -5.07 3.11
C LEU A 80 -8.32 -5.94 2.09
N ASP A 81 -8.27 -7.25 2.35
CA ASP A 81 -8.93 -8.26 1.53
C ASP A 81 -9.57 -9.32 2.43
N THR A 82 -10.85 -9.16 2.73
CA THR A 82 -11.62 -10.13 3.52
C THR A 82 -11.85 -11.47 2.78
N GLY A 83 -11.62 -11.51 1.45
CA GLY A 83 -11.71 -12.73 0.65
C GLY A 83 -10.47 -13.61 0.77
N ALA A 84 -9.33 -13.07 1.19
CA ALA A 84 -8.10 -13.81 1.36
C ALA A 84 -8.06 -14.56 2.70
N THR A 85 -7.64 -15.84 2.68
CA THR A 85 -7.51 -16.65 3.91
C THR A 85 -6.29 -16.24 4.73
N ASP A 86 -5.14 -16.04 4.08
CA ASP A 86 -3.89 -15.63 4.71
C ASP A 86 -3.43 -14.27 4.16
N VAL A 87 -2.51 -13.60 4.86
CA VAL A 87 -1.88 -12.39 4.32
C VAL A 87 -1.10 -12.76 3.06
N SER A 88 -1.36 -12.09 1.94
CA SER A 88 -0.69 -12.40 0.67
C SER A 88 0.36 -11.35 0.32
N ILE A 89 1.58 -11.80 0.07
CA ILE A 89 2.76 -10.94 -0.10
C ILE A 89 3.34 -11.16 -1.50
N PRO A 90 3.59 -10.10 -2.28
CA PRO A 90 4.30 -10.21 -3.56
C PRO A 90 5.69 -10.84 -3.37
N SER A 91 6.12 -11.67 -4.33
CA SER A 91 7.40 -12.39 -4.21
C SER A 91 8.62 -11.46 -4.10
N GLY A 92 8.67 -10.41 -4.90
CA GLY A 92 9.76 -9.43 -4.82
C GLY A 92 9.81 -8.68 -3.48
N LEU A 93 8.64 -8.38 -2.90
CA LEU A 93 8.57 -7.79 -1.57
C LEU A 93 9.01 -8.78 -0.48
N ALA A 94 8.59 -10.04 -0.55
CA ALA A 94 8.99 -11.06 0.40
C ALA A 94 10.53 -11.25 0.46
N GLU A 95 11.19 -11.19 -0.70
CA GLU A 95 12.66 -11.22 -0.78
C GLU A 95 13.31 -10.01 -0.13
N ARG A 96 12.79 -8.80 -0.39
CA ARG A 96 13.27 -7.56 0.26
C ARG A 96 13.09 -7.55 1.77
N LEU A 97 11.97 -8.11 2.24
CA LEU A 97 11.65 -8.27 3.65
C LEU A 97 12.45 -9.41 4.31
N GLY A 98 13.15 -10.25 3.53
CA GLY A 98 13.91 -11.40 4.03
C GLY A 98 13.03 -12.48 4.65
N LEU A 99 11.81 -12.68 4.15
CA LEU A 99 10.87 -13.66 4.71
C LEU A 99 11.32 -15.10 4.44
N GLU A 100 11.19 -15.94 5.46
CA GLU A 100 11.56 -17.36 5.35
C GLU A 100 10.63 -18.10 4.39
N LYS A 101 11.21 -18.97 3.56
CA LYS A 101 10.46 -19.84 2.65
C LYS A 101 10.01 -21.09 3.39
N GLY A 102 8.72 -21.19 3.67
CA GLY A 102 8.09 -22.39 4.20
C GLY A 102 7.65 -23.36 3.10
N ALA A 103 6.64 -24.17 3.42
CA ALA A 103 6.13 -25.18 2.50
C ALA A 103 5.56 -24.57 1.19
N PRO A 104 5.82 -25.19 0.03
CA PRO A 104 5.24 -24.75 -1.24
C PRO A 104 3.72 -24.91 -1.24
N VAL A 105 3.04 -24.04 -1.99
CA VAL A 105 1.59 -24.05 -2.15
C VAL A 105 1.21 -23.65 -3.57
N ILE A 106 0.24 -24.35 -4.17
CA ILE A 106 -0.31 -23.96 -5.46
C ILE A 106 -1.44 -22.96 -5.24
N LEU A 107 -1.29 -21.77 -5.80
CA LEU A 107 -2.24 -20.67 -5.71
C LEU A 107 -3.02 -20.57 -7.01
N SER A 108 -4.33 -20.36 -6.91
CA SER A 108 -5.17 -20.00 -8.05
C SER A 108 -5.23 -18.48 -8.15
N THR A 109 -4.62 -17.93 -9.19
CA THR A 109 -4.60 -16.48 -9.46
C THR A 109 -5.37 -16.17 -10.74
N ALA A 110 -5.60 -14.88 -11.03
CA ALA A 110 -6.25 -14.45 -12.27
C ALA A 110 -5.48 -14.92 -13.52
N ASN A 111 -4.15 -15.05 -13.43
CA ASN A 111 -3.28 -15.52 -14.50
C ASN A 111 -3.14 -17.06 -14.57
N GLY A 112 -3.97 -17.79 -13.81
CA GLY A 112 -3.90 -19.25 -13.69
C GLY A 112 -3.23 -19.73 -12.41
N ARG A 113 -2.79 -20.99 -12.40
CA ARG A 113 -2.14 -21.60 -11.23
C ARG A 113 -0.68 -21.18 -11.18
N SER A 114 -0.24 -20.66 -10.02
CA SER A 114 1.16 -20.35 -9.75
C SER A 114 1.62 -21.04 -8.47
N GLU A 115 2.90 -21.38 -8.40
CA GLU A 115 3.50 -21.93 -7.19
C GLU A 115 4.01 -20.79 -6.31
N GLY A 116 3.45 -20.67 -5.12
CA GLY A 116 3.94 -19.80 -4.05
C GLY A 116 4.48 -20.63 -2.89
N TYR A 117 4.74 -19.96 -1.76
CA TYR A 117 5.15 -20.64 -0.53
C TYR A 117 4.52 -19.99 0.69
N ARG A 118 4.35 -20.78 1.75
CA ARG A 118 3.87 -20.27 3.05
C ARG A 118 5.01 -19.57 3.77
N THR A 119 4.68 -18.54 4.53
CA THR A 119 5.62 -17.87 5.43
C THR A 119 4.91 -17.41 6.70
N ARG A 120 5.67 -16.86 7.64
CA ARG A 120 5.19 -16.34 8.93
C ARG A 120 5.73 -14.94 9.13
N LEU A 121 4.88 -14.03 9.55
CA LEU A 121 5.25 -12.67 9.91
C LEU A 121 5.38 -12.60 11.43
N ASP A 122 6.58 -12.25 11.91
CA ASP A 122 6.84 -12.09 13.33
C ASP A 122 6.04 -10.93 13.90
N ARG A 123 5.96 -9.84 13.11
CA ARG A 123 5.26 -8.63 13.47
C ARG A 123 4.62 -8.00 12.23
N LEU A 124 3.31 -7.82 12.28
CA LEU A 124 2.53 -6.98 11.38
C LEU A 124 1.99 -5.80 12.16
N GLN A 125 2.28 -4.58 11.72
CA GLN A 125 1.88 -3.37 12.41
C GLN A 125 1.08 -2.44 11.49
N LEU A 126 -0.02 -1.90 12.01
CA LEU A 126 -0.86 -0.92 11.35
C LEU A 126 -1.22 0.16 12.37
N GLY A 127 -0.60 1.34 12.26
CA GLY A 127 -0.63 2.31 13.35
C GLY A 127 -0.04 1.70 14.63
N ASP A 128 -0.79 1.77 15.73
CA ASP A 128 -0.42 1.21 17.03
C ASP A 128 -0.89 -0.25 17.18
N ILE A 129 -1.72 -0.75 16.27
CA ILE A 129 -2.13 -2.16 16.25
C ILE A 129 -0.92 -3.01 15.88
N VAL A 130 -0.59 -3.98 16.73
CA VAL A 130 0.53 -4.90 16.51
C VAL A 130 0.05 -6.35 16.60
N LEU A 131 0.05 -7.03 15.46
CA LEU A 131 -0.23 -8.45 15.36
C LEU A 131 1.08 -9.22 15.29
N ARG A 132 1.20 -10.29 16.07
CA ARG A 132 2.36 -11.19 16.07
C ARG A 132 1.97 -12.55 15.52
N ASP A 133 2.96 -13.28 15.03
CA ASP A 133 2.79 -14.63 14.49
C ASP A 133 1.59 -14.70 13.50
N VAL A 134 1.69 -13.92 12.43
CA VAL A 134 0.65 -13.87 11.39
C VAL A 134 1.04 -14.82 10.27
N ARG A 135 0.12 -15.71 9.89
CA ARG A 135 0.33 -16.57 8.74
C ARG A 135 0.27 -15.75 7.46
N ALA A 136 1.18 -16.02 6.55
CA ALA A 136 1.20 -15.38 5.25
C ALA A 136 1.52 -16.40 4.15
N LEU A 137 1.22 -16.02 2.92
CA LEU A 137 1.65 -16.69 1.71
C LEU A 137 2.37 -15.70 0.82
N VAL A 138 3.38 -16.18 0.12
CA VAL A 138 4.09 -15.43 -0.90
C VAL A 138 3.58 -15.87 -2.25
N ALA A 139 3.06 -14.92 -3.03
CA ALA A 139 2.43 -15.15 -4.32
C ALA A 139 3.25 -14.48 -5.44
N PRO A 140 3.68 -15.21 -6.49
CA PRO A 140 4.41 -14.62 -7.62
C PRO A 140 3.53 -13.77 -8.54
N GLY A 141 2.22 -14.01 -8.56
CA GLY A 141 1.27 -13.31 -9.44
C GLY A 141 0.69 -12.01 -8.86
N LEU A 142 1.22 -11.53 -7.75
CA LEU A 142 0.88 -10.21 -7.22
C LEU A 142 1.91 -9.21 -7.74
N ASP A 143 1.44 -8.23 -8.50
CA ASP A 143 2.28 -7.16 -9.03
C ASP A 143 2.47 -6.04 -7.98
N GLY A 144 3.64 -5.39 -8.04
CA GLY A 144 3.98 -4.27 -7.17
C GLY A 144 4.38 -4.67 -5.74
N ASP A 145 4.22 -3.71 -4.82
CA ASP A 145 4.65 -3.81 -3.42
C ASP A 145 3.47 -3.84 -2.44
N GLN A 146 2.25 -4.11 -2.91
CA GLN A 146 1.04 -4.11 -2.08
C GLN A 146 0.81 -5.47 -1.44
N VAL A 147 0.65 -5.49 -0.12
CA VAL A 147 0.34 -6.68 0.69
C VAL A 147 -1.17 -6.78 0.88
N LEU A 148 -1.76 -7.94 0.60
CA LEU A 148 -3.18 -8.19 0.85
C LEU A 148 -3.38 -8.67 2.29
N LEU A 149 -4.09 -7.88 3.10
CA LEU A 149 -4.37 -8.17 4.49
C LEU A 149 -5.58 -9.11 4.61
N GLY A 150 -5.30 -10.42 4.62
CA GLY A 150 -6.30 -11.47 4.71
C GLY A 150 -6.76 -11.82 6.12
N MET A 151 -7.66 -12.80 6.21
CA MET A 151 -8.34 -13.23 7.44
C MET A 151 -7.40 -13.76 8.53
N SER A 152 -6.22 -14.27 8.19
CA SER A 152 -5.19 -14.65 9.17
C SER A 152 -4.74 -13.50 10.10
N ALA A 153 -4.83 -12.26 9.62
CA ALA A 153 -4.64 -11.04 10.40
C ALA A 153 -5.98 -10.50 10.90
N LEU A 154 -6.97 -10.35 10.01
CA LEU A 154 -8.24 -9.69 10.33
C LEU A 154 -9.04 -10.39 11.43
N LYS A 155 -8.97 -11.73 11.54
CA LYS A 155 -9.65 -12.46 12.62
C LYS A 155 -9.11 -12.15 14.03
N LYS A 156 -7.93 -11.55 14.13
CA LYS A 156 -7.32 -11.11 15.40
C LYS A 156 -7.78 -9.71 15.81
N LEU A 157 -8.63 -9.08 14.99
CA LEU A 157 -9.15 -7.74 15.16
C LEU A 157 -10.68 -7.78 15.15
N GLU A 158 -11.29 -6.87 15.88
CA GLU A 158 -12.66 -6.49 15.57
C GLU A 158 -12.63 -5.49 14.43
N PHE A 159 -13.57 -5.59 13.50
CA PHE A 159 -13.68 -4.60 12.43
C PHE A 159 -15.12 -4.22 12.14
N THR A 160 -15.34 -2.95 11.80
CA THR A 160 -16.65 -2.43 11.43
C THR A 160 -16.51 -1.52 10.23
N GLN A 161 -17.27 -1.80 9.16
CA GLN A 161 -17.29 -0.98 7.96
C GLN A 161 -18.60 -0.22 7.86
N ARG A 162 -18.54 1.10 7.72
CA ARG A 162 -19.73 1.95 7.54
C ARG A 162 -19.36 3.24 6.80
N GLY A 163 -20.16 3.60 5.79
CA GLY A 163 -20.07 4.90 5.11
C GLY A 163 -18.68 5.21 4.55
N GLY A 164 -18.04 4.24 3.89
CA GLY A 164 -16.70 4.41 3.31
C GLY A 164 -15.57 4.47 4.34
N THR A 165 -15.84 4.18 5.61
CA THR A 165 -14.86 4.07 6.68
C THR A 165 -14.80 2.62 7.17
N LEU A 166 -13.60 2.19 7.55
CA LEU A 166 -13.37 0.96 8.29
C LEU A 166 -12.71 1.29 9.64
N LEU A 167 -13.29 0.77 10.72
CA LEU A 167 -12.69 0.76 12.03
C LEU A 167 -12.07 -0.61 12.28
N LEU A 168 -10.84 -0.64 12.76
CA LEU A 168 -10.12 -1.82 13.21
C LEU A 168 -9.80 -1.66 14.68
N ARG A 169 -10.10 -2.66 15.50
CA ARG A 169 -9.82 -2.63 16.94
C ARG A 169 -9.03 -3.85 17.37
N GLN A 170 -8.01 -3.62 18.17
CA GLN A 170 -7.26 -4.65 18.87
C GLN A 170 -7.51 -4.53 20.36
N THR A 171 -8.10 -5.55 20.98
CA THR A 171 -8.23 -5.62 22.44
C THR A 171 -6.85 -5.72 23.08
N THR A 172 -6.59 -4.86 24.06
CA THR A 172 -5.39 -4.89 24.89
C THR A 172 -5.79 -5.46 26.24
N ASN A 173 -5.59 -6.77 26.40
CA ASN A 173 -5.74 -7.45 27.68
C ASN A 173 -4.47 -7.32 28.52
#